data_AF-A0A939FW71-F1
#
_entry.id   AF-A0A939FW71-F1
#
_cell.length_a   1.000
_cell.length_b   1.000
_cell.length_c   1.000
_cell.angle_alpha   90.00
_cell.angle_beta   90.00
_cell.angle_gamma   90.00
#
_symmetry.space_group_name_H-M   'P 1'
#
loop_
_entity.id
_entity.type
_entity.pdbx_description
1 polymer ?
#
loop_
_entity_poly.entity_id
_entity_poly.type
_entity_poly.pdbx_seq_one_letter_code
_entity_poly.pdbx_strand_id
1 'polypeptide(L)'
;MEPVTRYLIRISVDRYPGEPERSNAHYRQHPLTWNELALSATCRGEAMRWEAKHDRDAFKEVWLLFENGQGRFPLYPGESVWIEYAYSVGDEKWGRWFQRAVRLPTEHLEAQLVYPPCSTRSFGGRRRR
;
A
#
# COMPACT_ATOMS: atom_id res chain seq x y z
N MET A 1 25.69 -10.65 3.30
CA MET A 1 24.38 -10.14 2.83
C MET A 1 23.82 -9.29 3.96
N GLU A 2 23.38 -8.07 3.67
CA GLU A 2 22.93 -7.13 4.70
C GLU A 2 21.50 -7.44 5.15
N PRO A 3 21.15 -7.17 6.42
CA PRO A 3 19.79 -7.36 6.91
C PRO A 3 18.83 -6.36 6.26
N VAL A 4 17.60 -6.81 6.01
CA VAL A 4 16.53 -5.95 5.50
C VAL A 4 15.91 -5.20 6.67
N THR A 5 15.99 -3.86 6.63
CA THR A 5 15.51 -2.96 7.70
C THR A 5 14.22 -2.23 7.34
N ARG A 6 13.78 -2.31 6.08
CA ARG A 6 12.53 -1.68 5.61
C ARG A 6 11.94 -2.38 4.39
N TYR A 7 10.63 -2.28 4.23
CA TYR A 7 9.85 -2.81 3.12
C TYR A 7 9.08 -1.69 2.41
N LEU A 8 9.21 -1.56 1.08
CA LEU A 8 8.49 -0.53 0.33
C LEU A 8 7.10 -1.00 -0.08
N ILE A 9 6.09 -0.24 0.28
CA ILE A 9 4.75 -0.34 -0.32
C ILE A 9 4.46 0.89 -1.18
N ARG A 10 3.57 0.71 -2.16
CA ARG A 10 2.99 1.79 -2.95
C ARG A 10 1.48 1.69 -2.89
N ILE A 11 0.84 2.79 -2.52
CA ILE A 11 -0.61 2.97 -2.53
C ILE A 11 -0.90 3.92 -3.68
N SER A 12 -1.66 3.49 -4.68
CA SER A 12 -2.01 4.34 -5.83
C SER A 12 -3.47 4.18 -6.19
N VAL A 13 -4.10 5.29 -6.52
CA VAL A 13 -5.52 5.37 -6.84
C VAL A 13 -5.69 5.99 -8.22
N ASP A 14 -6.69 5.55 -8.98
CA ASP A 14 -7.01 6.11 -10.29
C ASP A 14 -8.52 6.04 -10.57
N ARG A 15 -9.20 7.19 -10.40
CA ARG A 15 -10.65 7.29 -10.53
C ARG A 15 -11.13 7.18 -11.98
N TYR A 16 -10.37 7.72 -12.94
CA TYR A 16 -10.72 7.76 -14.37
C TYR A 16 -9.61 7.10 -15.23
N PRO A 17 -9.58 5.76 -15.29
CA PRO A 17 -8.55 5.03 -16.02
C PRO A 17 -8.59 5.35 -17.51
N GLY A 18 -7.44 5.73 -18.08
CA GLY A 18 -7.33 6.15 -19.49
C GLY A 18 -7.56 7.64 -19.73
N GLU A 19 -7.99 8.40 -18.71
CA GLU A 19 -8.17 9.86 -18.77
C GLU A 19 -7.22 10.56 -17.76
N PRO A 20 -5.88 10.54 -18.00
CA PRO A 20 -4.90 10.98 -17.02
C PRO A 20 -5.06 12.46 -16.60
N GLU A 21 -5.46 13.33 -17.53
CA GLU A 21 -5.70 14.75 -17.25
C GLU A 21 -6.86 14.95 -16.27
N ARG A 22 -7.94 14.17 -16.44
CA ARG A 22 -9.12 14.19 -15.58
C ARG A 22 -8.82 13.63 -14.20
N SER A 23 -8.11 12.49 -14.13
CA SER A 23 -7.63 11.93 -12.85
C SER A 23 -6.72 12.92 -12.13
N ASN A 24 -5.78 13.57 -12.83
CA ASN A 24 -4.90 14.56 -12.22
C ASN A 24 -5.66 15.78 -11.69
N ALA A 25 -6.63 16.31 -12.44
CA ALA A 25 -7.46 17.43 -11.98
C ALA A 25 -8.28 17.03 -10.74
N HIS A 26 -8.86 15.82 -10.74
CA HIS A 26 -9.60 15.28 -9.61
C HIS A 26 -8.76 15.18 -8.34
N TYR A 27 -7.55 14.60 -8.43
CA TYR A 27 -6.69 14.45 -7.25
C TYR A 27 -6.07 15.75 -6.76
N ARG A 28 -5.89 16.77 -7.60
CA ARG A 28 -5.53 18.12 -7.11
C ARG A 28 -6.61 18.72 -6.22
N GLN A 29 -7.88 18.44 -6.53
CA GLN A 29 -9.04 18.92 -5.75
C GLN A 29 -9.32 18.02 -4.53
N HIS A 30 -9.07 16.72 -4.67
CA HIS A 30 -9.31 15.71 -3.66
C HIS A 30 -8.04 14.87 -3.44
N PRO A 31 -6.98 15.44 -2.84
CA PRO A 31 -5.72 14.74 -2.67
C PRO A 31 -5.88 13.56 -1.73
N LEU A 32 -5.22 12.45 -2.03
CA LEU A 32 -5.11 11.32 -1.12
C LEU A 32 -4.34 11.78 0.13
N THR A 33 -4.88 11.69 1.34
CA THR A 33 -4.24 12.19 2.57
C THR A 33 -3.77 11.05 3.47
N TRP A 34 -2.79 11.28 4.35
CA TRP A 34 -2.38 10.26 5.31
C TRP A 34 -3.45 9.96 6.36
N ASN A 35 -4.22 10.98 6.74
CA ASN A 35 -5.26 10.86 7.75
C ASN A 35 -6.39 9.92 7.27
N GLU A 36 -6.83 10.04 6.02
CA GLU A 36 -7.87 9.15 5.49
C GLU A 36 -7.34 7.74 5.19
N LEU A 37 -6.05 7.63 4.85
CA LEU A 37 -5.43 6.33 4.60
C LEU A 37 -5.44 5.47 5.85
N ALA A 38 -5.36 6.08 7.04
CA ALA A 38 -5.30 5.37 8.32
C ALA A 38 -4.30 4.20 8.28
N LEU A 39 -3.12 4.45 7.68
CA LEU A 39 -2.14 3.41 7.40
C LEU A 39 -1.63 2.79 8.70
N SER A 40 -1.81 1.49 8.81
CA SER A 40 -1.26 0.65 9.87
C SER A 40 -0.46 -0.49 9.27
N ALA A 41 0.58 -0.93 9.98
CA ALA A 41 1.40 -2.06 9.59
C ALA A 41 1.88 -2.81 10.84
N THR A 42 1.93 -4.13 10.75
CA THR A 42 2.40 -5.04 11.79
C THR A 42 3.32 -6.10 11.18
N CYS A 43 4.26 -6.58 11.99
CA CYS A 43 5.17 -7.66 11.64
C CYS A 43 5.39 -8.50 12.89
N ARG A 44 5.08 -9.81 12.84
CA ARG A 44 5.15 -10.72 14.00
C ARG A 44 4.34 -10.21 15.22
N GLY A 45 3.22 -9.53 14.97
CA GLY A 45 2.38 -8.92 16.02
C GLY A 45 2.89 -7.57 16.54
N GLU A 46 4.10 -7.14 16.17
CA GLU A 46 4.65 -5.84 16.53
C GLU A 46 4.19 -4.76 15.54
N ALA A 47 3.67 -3.65 16.05
CA ALA A 47 3.37 -2.49 15.22
C ALA A 47 4.64 -1.96 14.55
N MET A 48 4.59 -1.68 13.26
CA MET A 48 5.70 -1.12 12.50
C MET A 48 5.54 0.39 12.39
N ARG A 49 6.64 1.13 12.59
CA ARG A 49 6.71 2.51 12.14
C ARG A 49 6.75 2.56 10.62
N TRP A 50 6.31 3.67 10.07
CA TRP A 50 6.39 3.90 8.63
C TRP A 50 6.80 5.33 8.31
N GLU A 51 7.45 5.49 7.16
CA GLU A 51 7.94 6.77 6.67
C GLU A 51 7.49 7.01 5.23
N ALA A 52 6.97 8.21 4.97
CA ALA A 52 6.64 8.63 3.62
C ALA A 52 7.93 8.79 2.79
N LYS A 53 8.05 8.01 1.72
CA LYS A 53 9.11 8.16 0.71
C LYS A 53 8.68 9.14 -0.38
N HIS A 54 7.44 8.99 -0.86
CA HIS A 54 6.83 9.92 -1.80
C HIS A 54 5.40 10.20 -1.40
N ASP A 55 5.06 11.48 -1.37
CA ASP A 55 3.75 11.99 -1.03
C ASP A 55 3.20 12.76 -2.24
N ARG A 56 2.30 12.12 -3.01
CA ARG A 56 1.63 12.73 -4.16
C ARG A 56 0.11 12.58 -4.02
N ASP A 57 -0.62 13.45 -4.70
CA ASP A 57 -2.08 13.51 -4.59
C ASP A 57 -2.77 12.20 -5.00
N ALA A 58 -2.23 11.51 -6.01
CA ALA A 58 -2.80 10.26 -6.55
C ALA A 58 -2.06 8.98 -6.11
N PHE A 59 -0.90 9.11 -5.44
CA PHE A 59 -0.16 7.95 -4.94
C PHE A 59 0.78 8.30 -3.79
N LYS A 60 0.99 7.31 -2.93
CA LYS A 60 1.96 7.34 -1.85
C LYS A 60 2.97 6.21 -2.01
N GLU A 61 4.25 6.48 -1.77
CA GLU A 61 5.24 5.42 -1.49
C GLU A 61 5.64 5.51 -0.03
N VAL A 62 5.62 4.37 0.66
CA VAL A 62 5.84 4.29 2.11
C VAL A 62 6.85 3.20 2.42
N TRP A 63 7.84 3.53 3.24
CA TRP A 63 8.70 2.54 3.87
C TRP A 63 8.03 2.05 5.14
N LEU A 64 7.71 0.76 5.21
CA LEU A 64 7.40 0.08 6.46
C LEU A 64 8.73 -0.30 7.09
N LEU A 65 9.01 0.20 8.29
CA LEU A 65 10.27 -0.01 8.96
C LEU A 65 10.18 -1.23 9.87
N PHE A 66 11.21 -2.07 9.86
CA PHE A 66 11.35 -3.16 10.84
C PHE A 66 11.82 -2.59 12.20
N GLU A 67 11.10 -1.59 12.70
CA GLU A 67 11.30 -0.97 13.99
C GLU A 67 10.02 -0.31 14.51
N ASN A 68 9.99 -0.06 15.81
CA ASN A 68 8.89 0.59 16.51
C ASN A 68 9.38 1.41 17.71
N GLY A 69 8.47 1.79 18.61
CA GLY A 69 8.82 2.54 19.83
C GLY A 69 9.65 1.74 20.84
N GLN A 70 9.68 0.41 20.74
CA GLN A 70 10.36 -0.49 21.67
C GLN A 70 11.73 -0.94 21.15
N GLY A 71 11.93 -0.99 19.84
CA GLY A 71 13.23 -1.34 19.26
C GLY A 71 13.19 -1.63 17.77
N ARG A 72 14.27 -2.23 17.28
CA ARG A 72 14.45 -2.67 15.89
C ARG A 72 14.38 -4.18 15.81
N PHE A 73 13.79 -4.70 14.74
CA PHE A 73 13.59 -6.12 14.47
C PHE A 73 13.90 -6.44 13.00
N PRO A 74 15.14 -6.17 12.53
CA PRO A 74 15.51 -6.36 11.13
C PRO A 74 15.39 -7.83 10.70
N LEU A 75 15.13 -8.05 9.41
CA LEU A 75 15.05 -9.39 8.82
C LEU A 75 16.44 -9.81 8.31
N TYR A 76 16.98 -10.89 8.87
CA TYR A 76 18.30 -11.40 8.50
C TYR A 76 18.24 -12.30 7.25
N PRO A 77 19.37 -12.46 6.53
CA PRO A 77 19.43 -13.39 5.40
C PRO A 77 18.98 -14.80 5.76
N GLY A 78 18.05 -15.35 4.99
CA GLY A 78 17.47 -16.69 5.22
C GLY A 78 16.25 -16.71 6.13
N GLU A 79 15.88 -15.58 6.75
CA GLU A 79 14.65 -15.47 7.51
C GLU A 79 13.44 -15.11 6.62
N SER A 80 12.28 -15.62 6.99
CA SER A 80 10.99 -15.27 6.40
C SER A 80 10.08 -14.62 7.45
N VAL A 81 9.22 -13.71 7.01
CA VAL A 81 8.28 -13.01 7.89
C VAL A 81 7.01 -12.61 7.17
N TRP A 82 5.92 -12.51 7.93
CA TRP A 82 4.65 -11.95 7.48
C TRP A 82 4.55 -10.48 7.88
N ILE A 83 4.28 -9.64 6.89
CA ILE A 83 3.95 -8.23 7.07
C ILE A 83 2.47 -8.06 6.75
N GLU A 84 1.70 -7.60 7.71
CA GLU A 84 0.31 -7.23 7.53
C GLU A 84 0.24 -5.71 7.54
N TYR A 85 -0.47 -5.11 6.59
CA TYR A 85 -0.69 -3.68 6.58
C TYR A 85 -2.04 -3.37 5.96
N ALA A 86 -2.70 -2.36 6.50
CA ALA A 86 -4.04 -1.96 6.11
C ALA A 86 -4.09 -0.46 5.88
N TYR A 87 -4.89 -0.05 4.90
CA TYR A 87 -5.21 1.34 4.63
C TYR A 87 -6.60 1.43 4.01
N SER A 88 -7.21 2.60 4.15
CA SER A 88 -8.55 2.91 3.63
C SER A 88 -8.47 3.97 2.53
N VAL A 89 -9.36 3.91 1.56
CA VAL A 89 -9.47 4.94 0.51
C VAL A 89 -10.94 5.27 0.35
N GLY A 90 -11.27 6.57 0.33
CA GLY A 90 -12.63 7.04 0.08
C GLY A 90 -13.16 6.63 -1.30
N ASP A 91 -14.46 6.38 -1.41
CA ASP A 91 -15.11 5.97 -2.67
C ASP A 91 -14.94 7.01 -3.78
N GLU A 92 -14.86 8.29 -3.42
CA GLU A 92 -14.65 9.41 -4.34
C GLU A 92 -13.26 9.38 -5.00
N LYS A 93 -12.30 8.69 -4.39
CA LYS A 93 -10.93 8.52 -4.87
C LYS A 93 -10.67 7.12 -5.42
N TRP A 94 -11.45 6.14 -4.99
CA TRP A 94 -11.25 4.76 -5.40
C TRP A 94 -11.59 4.54 -6.88
N GLY A 95 -10.70 3.84 -7.57
CA GLY A 95 -10.82 3.48 -8.98
C GLY A 95 -11.53 2.15 -9.21
N ARG A 96 -11.78 1.81 -10.47
CA ARG A 96 -12.32 0.49 -10.85
C ARG A 96 -11.29 -0.65 -10.81
N TRP A 97 -10.03 -0.34 -10.55
CA TRP A 97 -8.94 -1.30 -10.57
C TRP A 97 -8.00 -1.08 -9.38
N PHE A 98 -7.37 -2.18 -8.96
CA PHE A 98 -6.34 -2.19 -7.94
C PHE A 98 -5.08 -2.84 -8.52
N GLN A 99 -3.94 -2.18 -8.42
CA GLN A 99 -2.64 -2.75 -8.78
C GLN A 99 -1.67 -2.57 -7.62
N ARG A 100 -0.94 -3.65 -7.30
CA ARG A 100 0.13 -3.62 -6.32
C ARG A 100 1.41 -4.15 -6.94
N ALA A 101 2.49 -3.39 -6.80
CA ALA A 101 3.83 -3.89 -7.05
C ALA A 101 4.33 -4.64 -5.80
N VAL A 102 4.67 -5.91 -5.96
CA VAL A 102 5.33 -6.69 -4.91
C VAL A 102 6.83 -6.57 -5.14
N ARG A 103 7.55 -6.08 -4.13
CA ARG A 103 9.01 -6.00 -4.12
C ARG A 103 9.56 -7.04 -3.14
N LEU A 104 10.86 -7.35 -3.29
CA LEU A 104 11.56 -8.45 -2.62
C LEU A 104 11.03 -9.85 -2.98
N PRO A 105 11.84 -10.91 -2.81
CA PRO A 105 11.36 -12.29 -2.97
C PRO A 105 10.23 -12.54 -1.96
N THR A 106 9.00 -12.40 -2.43
CA THR A 106 7.78 -12.59 -1.63
C THR A 106 7.19 -13.92 -2.04
N GLU A 107 7.31 -14.92 -1.16
CA GLU A 107 6.83 -16.28 -1.43
C GLU A 107 5.30 -16.35 -1.41
N HIS A 108 4.67 -15.63 -0.47
CA HIS A 108 3.23 -15.61 -0.26
C HIS A 108 2.68 -14.18 -0.27
N LEU A 109 1.57 -13.97 -0.98
CA LEU A 109 0.83 -12.71 -1.00
C LEU A 109 -0.65 -12.99 -0.82
N GLU A 110 -1.22 -12.38 0.22
CA GLU A 110 -2.66 -12.27 0.39
C GLU A 110 -3.07 -10.79 0.28
N ALA A 111 -4.20 -10.54 -0.38
CA ALA A 111 -4.79 -9.21 -0.49
C ALA A 111 -6.30 -9.31 -0.32
N GLN A 112 -6.82 -8.67 0.72
CA GLN A 112 -8.24 -8.56 0.98
C GLN A 112 -8.70 -7.14 0.65
N LEU A 113 -9.71 -7.02 -0.21
CA LEU A 113 -10.36 -5.76 -0.53
C LEU A 113 -11.78 -5.80 0.02
N VAL A 114 -12.01 -5.00 1.05
CA VAL A 114 -13.33 -4.82 1.66
C VAL A 114 -13.95 -3.57 1.04
N TYR A 115 -15.08 -3.76 0.36
CA TYR A 115 -15.80 -2.66 -0.28
C TYR A 115 -17.08 -2.32 0.49
N PRO A 116 -17.57 -1.06 0.41
CA PRO A 116 -18.89 -0.71 0.91
C PRO A 116 -20.00 -1.53 0.22
N PRO A 117 -21.14 -1.78 0.88
CA PRO A 117 -22.18 -2.69 0.38
C PRO A 117 -22.83 -2.31 -0.97
N CYS A 118 -22.60 -1.11 -1.51
CA CYS A 118 -23.19 -0.63 -2.77
C CYS A 118 -22.26 -0.70 -3.99
N SER A 119 -21.01 -1.17 -3.86
CA SER A 119 -20.07 -1.20 -4.99
C SER A 119 -20.17 -2.49 -5.82
N THR A 120 -20.32 -2.38 -7.13
CA THR A 120 -20.28 -3.52 -8.07
C THR A 120 -18.85 -4.04 -8.24
N ARG A 121 -18.62 -5.34 -7.98
CA ARG A 121 -17.31 -6.00 -8.11
C ARG A 121 -17.00 -6.41 -9.55
N SER A 122 -15.77 -6.17 -10.00
CA SER A 122 -15.16 -6.92 -11.12
C SER A 122 -13.67 -7.12 -10.85
N PHE A 123 -13.21 -8.35 -10.62
CA PHE A 123 -11.79 -8.70 -10.45
C PHE A 123 -11.24 -9.34 -11.72
N GLY A 124 -10.12 -8.82 -12.25
CA GLY A 124 -9.36 -9.43 -13.34
C GLY A 124 -7.86 -9.38 -13.03
N GLY A 125 -7.25 -10.51 -12.70
CA GLY A 125 -5.81 -10.60 -12.44
C GLY A 125 -5.03 -10.93 -13.71
N ARG A 126 -4.06 -10.08 -14.09
CA ARG A 126 -3.06 -10.40 -15.14
C ARG A 126 -1.68 -10.43 -14.52
N ARG A 127 -1.08 -11.62 -14.41
CA ARG A 127 0.32 -11.80 -14.02
C ARG A 127 1.18 -11.56 -15.26
N ARG A 128 2.00 -10.50 -15.30
CA ARG A 128 3.09 -10.43 -16.29
C ARG A 128 4.21 -11.35 -15.82
N ARG A 129 4.59 -12.29 -16.68
CA ARG A 129 5.83 -13.07 -16.56
C ARG A 129 7.02 -12.13 -16.77
#